data_AF-A0A553I1I1-F1
#
_entry.id   AF-A0A553I1I1-F1
#
_cell.length_a   1.000
_cell.length_b   1.000
_cell.length_c   1.000
_cell.angle_alpha   90.00
_cell.angle_beta   90.00
_cell.angle_gamma   90.00
#
_symmetry.space_group_name_H-M   'P 1'
#
loop_
_entity.id
_entity.type
_entity.pdbx_description
1 polymer ?
#
loop_
_entity_poly.entity_id
_entity_poly.type
_entity_poly.pdbx_seq_one_letter_code
_entity_poly.pdbx_strand_id
1 'polypeptide(L)'
;MSQQVSLLARKIQDYLVTSSHWEYEKLLGNGAFGLAVLLRQKGENGPHRHRMAVKFALGSAADELRSEISWLKPDQEVSSGFIDQTAFRSLAGIQGPVLALEYIENGDLLSLFRRMFKDDVHLPNRMLWSLYLCMIRACIGMAYPIGRPIGSPSILETIPIDGTPPQGITHNDVAPRNIMLGIGDRLDEHHLGNVFKLIDFGKARTLPDPDMGPQKNLRAISVLIAFFINMADINQREVVAYKGFGTRAGQLLPQFWGDPYPWLDPDLAGLIAECLYIDQENCPTLEEALERASDAVLNKTAASFSEPEEETDYAINQFVQTYILNC
;
A
#
# COMPACT_ATOMS: atom_id res chain seq x y z
N MET A 1 15.62 17.35 -15.91
CA MET A 1 15.19 16.12 -15.19
C MET A 1 15.25 14.89 -16.08
N SER A 2 14.49 14.80 -17.18
CA SER A 2 14.50 13.62 -18.10
C SER A 2 15.90 13.19 -18.57
N GLN A 3 16.77 14.12 -19.01
CA GLN A 3 18.12 13.77 -19.47
C GLN A 3 19.04 13.21 -18.36
N GLN A 4 18.91 13.72 -17.12
CA GLN A 4 19.68 13.22 -15.97
C GLN A 4 19.23 11.82 -15.53
N VAL A 5 17.91 11.57 -15.58
CA VAL A 5 17.30 10.26 -15.32
C VAL A 5 17.81 9.23 -16.33
N SER A 6 17.81 9.56 -17.63
CA SER A 6 18.33 8.67 -18.67
C SER A 6 19.83 8.40 -18.53
N LEU A 7 20.62 9.41 -18.16
CA LEU A 7 22.06 9.25 -17.89
C LEU A 7 22.33 8.35 -16.68
N LEU A 8 21.58 8.54 -15.58
CA LEU A 8 21.71 7.69 -14.39
C LEU A 8 21.30 6.24 -14.69
N ALA A 9 20.19 6.03 -15.40
CA ALA A 9 19.74 4.69 -15.80
C ALA A 9 20.80 3.97 -16.64
N ARG A 10 21.41 4.67 -17.61
CA ARG A 10 22.50 4.12 -18.42
C ARG A 10 23.74 3.82 -17.58
N LYS A 11 24.11 4.72 -16.66
CA LYS A 11 25.22 4.50 -15.73
C LYS A 11 24.98 3.24 -14.89
N ILE A 12 23.77 3.06 -14.34
CA ILE A 12 23.40 1.85 -13.58
C ILE A 12 23.53 0.58 -14.43
N GLN A 13 23.04 0.61 -15.67
CA GLN A 13 23.21 -0.50 -16.61
C GLN A 13 24.70 -0.84 -16.77
N ASP A 14 25.55 0.15 -17.03
CA ASP A 14 26.99 -0.04 -17.23
C ASP A 14 27.67 -0.68 -15.99
N TYR A 15 27.28 -0.28 -14.77
CA TYR A 15 27.79 -0.91 -13.53
C TYR A 15 27.33 -2.36 -13.37
N LEU A 16 26.14 -2.71 -13.83
CA LEU A 16 25.57 -4.06 -13.70
C LEU A 16 26.04 -5.02 -14.81
N VAL A 17 26.60 -4.51 -15.91
CA VAL A 17 27.22 -5.34 -16.96
C VAL A 17 28.32 -6.22 -16.35
N THR A 18 29.16 -5.66 -15.48
CA THR A 18 30.28 -6.36 -14.85
C THR A 18 29.90 -7.12 -13.57
N SER A 19 28.68 -6.95 -13.07
CA SER A 19 28.20 -7.68 -11.89
C SER A 19 28.04 -9.16 -12.21
N SER A 20 28.58 -10.04 -11.36
CA SER A 20 28.37 -11.50 -11.46
C SER A 20 27.00 -11.94 -10.93
N HIS A 21 26.30 -11.08 -10.19
CA HIS A 21 25.12 -11.46 -9.41
C HIS A 21 23.82 -10.80 -9.87
N TRP A 22 23.88 -9.61 -10.46
CA TRP A 22 22.69 -8.83 -10.79
C TRP A 22 22.75 -8.29 -12.22
N GLU A 23 21.61 -8.26 -12.89
CA GLU A 23 21.42 -7.56 -14.14
C GLU A 23 20.28 -6.56 -14.04
N TYR A 24 20.40 -5.50 -14.83
CA TYR A 24 19.32 -4.55 -15.04
C TYR A 24 18.21 -5.23 -15.84
N GLU A 25 16.98 -5.23 -15.33
CA GLU A 25 15.81 -5.77 -16.04
C GLU A 25 15.04 -4.65 -16.74
N LYS A 26 14.58 -3.62 -16.00
CA LYS A 26 13.84 -2.49 -16.58
C LYS A 26 13.81 -1.25 -15.68
N LEU A 27 13.39 -0.12 -16.25
CA LEU A 27 13.01 1.07 -15.50
C LEU A 27 11.61 0.87 -14.92
N LEU A 28 11.43 1.06 -13.61
CA LEU A 28 10.13 0.97 -12.95
C LEU A 28 9.40 2.32 -12.96
N GLY A 29 10.16 3.42 -12.82
CA GLY A 29 9.59 4.76 -12.89
C GLY A 29 10.59 5.86 -12.59
N ASN A 30 10.20 7.07 -12.94
CA ASN A 30 10.89 8.31 -12.63
C ASN A 30 9.93 9.23 -11.88
N GLY A 31 9.99 9.19 -10.55
CA GLY A 31 9.17 10.05 -9.69
C GLY A 31 9.80 11.43 -9.49
N ALA A 32 9.09 12.30 -8.77
CA ALA A 32 9.65 13.58 -8.29
C ALA A 32 10.92 13.40 -7.45
N PHE A 33 11.15 12.17 -6.96
CA PHE A 33 12.15 11.82 -5.95
C PHE A 33 13.35 11.02 -6.49
N GLY A 34 13.43 10.79 -7.80
CA GLY A 34 14.55 10.11 -8.43
C GLY A 34 14.15 8.97 -9.36
N LEU A 35 14.95 7.90 -9.36
CA LEU A 35 14.90 6.79 -10.32
C LEU A 35 14.63 5.47 -9.59
N ALA A 36 13.62 4.72 -10.01
CA ALA A 36 13.41 3.34 -9.56
C ALA A 36 13.67 2.36 -10.71
N VAL A 37 14.51 1.36 -10.47
CA VAL A 37 14.85 0.31 -11.46
C VAL A 37 14.56 -1.07 -10.89
N LEU A 38 14.32 -2.03 -11.78
CA LEU A 38 14.19 -3.43 -11.44
C LEU A 38 15.51 -4.16 -11.74
N LEU A 39 16.02 -4.85 -10.73
CA LEU A 39 17.17 -5.74 -10.86
C LEU A 39 16.71 -7.20 -10.79
N ARG A 40 17.41 -8.06 -11.52
CA ARG A 40 17.22 -9.51 -11.53
C ARG A 40 18.51 -10.23 -11.17
N GLN A 41 18.42 -11.27 -10.35
CA GLN A 41 19.59 -12.09 -10.02
C GLN A 41 20.06 -12.91 -11.25
N LYS A 42 21.37 -12.89 -11.53
CA LYS A 42 22.03 -13.71 -12.56
C LYS A 42 22.31 -15.12 -12.05
N GLY A 43 22.04 -16.14 -12.87
CA GLY A 43 22.51 -17.53 -12.67
C GLY A 43 21.89 -18.30 -11.50
N GLU A 44 20.78 -19.00 -11.76
CA GLU A 44 20.54 -20.45 -11.54
C GLU A 44 19.10 -20.73 -11.99
N ASN A 45 18.92 -21.84 -12.71
CA ASN A 45 17.69 -22.15 -13.44
C ASN A 45 16.56 -22.56 -12.49
N GLY A 46 15.63 -21.63 -12.20
CA GLY A 46 14.40 -21.90 -11.47
C GLY A 46 13.32 -20.84 -11.73
N PRO A 47 12.02 -21.18 -11.55
CA PRO A 47 10.88 -20.34 -11.93
C PRO A 47 10.64 -19.09 -11.06
N HIS A 48 11.43 -18.89 -9.99
CA HIS A 48 11.31 -17.73 -9.08
C HIS A 48 12.65 -17.02 -8.91
N ARG A 49 13.11 -16.35 -9.97
CA ARG A 49 14.31 -15.47 -9.91
C ARG A 49 14.06 -14.34 -8.92
N HIS A 50 14.94 -14.16 -7.94
CA HIS A 50 14.84 -13.02 -7.04
C HIS A 50 14.97 -11.70 -7.84
N ARG A 51 13.94 -10.86 -7.69
CA ARG A 51 13.81 -9.53 -8.26
C ARG A 51 13.80 -8.51 -7.14
N MET A 52 14.39 -7.35 -7.41
CA MET A 52 14.53 -6.29 -6.42
C MET A 52 14.26 -4.93 -7.08
N ALA A 53 13.44 -4.13 -6.43
CA ALA A 53 13.26 -2.73 -6.80
C ALA A 53 14.35 -1.90 -6.12
N VAL A 54 15.11 -1.13 -6.88
CA VAL A 54 16.16 -0.26 -6.36
C VAL A 54 15.85 1.19 -6.69
N LYS A 55 15.65 2.01 -5.65
CA LYS A 55 15.43 3.45 -5.72
C LYS A 55 16.76 4.20 -5.55
N PHE A 56 16.97 5.20 -6.39
CA PHE A 56 18.09 6.12 -6.36
C PHE A 56 17.57 7.55 -6.28
N ALA A 57 18.11 8.35 -5.38
CA ALA A 57 17.77 9.77 -5.34
C ALA A 57 18.62 10.60 -6.29
N LEU A 58 18.02 11.65 -6.86
CA LEU A 58 18.70 12.67 -7.63
C LEU A 58 18.48 14.05 -6.99
N GLY A 59 19.55 14.82 -6.82
CA GLY A 59 19.47 16.21 -6.36
C GLY A 59 18.75 16.37 -5.01
N SER A 60 17.74 17.24 -4.98
CA SER A 60 16.97 17.57 -3.77
C SER A 60 16.16 16.41 -3.20
N ALA A 61 15.97 15.33 -3.95
CA ALA A 61 15.23 14.16 -3.49
C ALA A 61 16.03 13.24 -2.53
N ALA A 62 17.32 13.53 -2.33
CA ALA A 62 18.17 12.74 -1.45
C ALA A 62 17.67 12.72 0.00
N ASP A 63 17.07 13.83 0.47
CA ASP A 63 16.59 13.92 1.85
C ASP A 63 15.32 13.09 2.07
N GLU A 64 14.42 13.04 1.10
CA GLU A 64 13.23 12.18 1.16
C GLU A 64 13.60 10.69 1.11
N LEU A 65 14.57 10.29 0.27
CA LEU A 65 15.03 8.90 0.25
C LEU A 65 15.78 8.52 1.53
N ARG A 66 16.54 9.45 2.13
CA ARG A 66 17.14 9.23 3.46
C ARG A 66 16.08 9.08 4.54
N SER A 67 15.03 9.91 4.49
CA SER A 67 13.86 9.79 5.37
C SER A 67 13.24 8.41 5.23
N GLU A 68 12.93 7.96 4.01
CA GLU A 68 12.40 6.61 3.75
C GLU A 68 13.32 5.51 4.31
N ILE A 69 14.64 5.60 4.08
CA ILE A 69 15.62 4.64 4.62
C ILE A 69 15.57 4.60 6.15
N SER A 70 15.48 5.76 6.83
CA SER A 70 15.42 5.81 8.29
C SER A 70 14.16 5.17 8.88
N TRP A 71 13.03 5.25 8.17
CA TRP A 71 11.79 4.58 8.59
C TRP A 71 11.83 3.07 8.39
N LEU A 72 12.46 2.60 7.32
CA LEU A 72 12.55 1.18 7.00
C LEU A 72 13.70 0.46 7.72
N LYS A 73 14.71 1.21 8.17
CA LYS A 73 15.87 0.72 8.93
C LYS A 73 16.24 1.72 10.03
N PRO A 74 15.45 1.80 11.12
CA PRO A 74 15.71 2.75 12.21
C PRO A 74 17.09 2.53 12.87
N ASP A 75 17.59 1.29 12.85
CA ASP A 75 18.92 0.94 13.37
C ASP A 75 19.96 0.81 12.23
N GLN A 76 20.56 1.93 11.82
CA GLN A 76 21.78 1.91 10.98
C GLN A 76 22.94 2.68 11.60
N GLU A 77 23.54 2.11 12.63
CA GLU A 77 24.98 1.89 12.59
C GLU A 77 25.23 0.48 12.01
N VAL A 78 25.59 0.43 10.72
CA VAL A 78 26.28 -0.68 10.04
C VAL A 78 25.96 -2.10 10.54
N SER A 79 24.97 -2.80 9.95
CA SER A 79 25.05 -4.27 9.85
C SER A 79 24.41 -4.86 8.58
N SER A 80 25.31 -5.27 7.70
CA SER A 80 25.34 -6.53 6.96
C SER A 80 24.22 -7.56 7.17
N GLY A 81 23.15 -7.49 6.36
CA GLY A 81 22.33 -8.64 5.97
C GLY A 81 22.80 -9.18 4.61
N PHE A 82 22.93 -10.51 4.46
CA PHE A 82 23.64 -11.16 3.35
C PHE A 82 22.99 -10.98 1.95
N ILE A 83 21.72 -10.55 1.87
CA ILE A 83 20.96 -10.58 0.61
C ILE A 83 21.17 -9.32 -0.26
N ASP A 84 21.76 -8.24 0.26
CA ASP A 84 21.81 -6.98 -0.50
C ASP A 84 23.20 -6.35 -0.65
N GLN A 85 24.20 -6.83 0.10
CA GLN A 85 25.56 -6.30 -0.04
C GLN A 85 26.11 -6.46 -1.47
N THR A 86 25.70 -7.49 -2.21
CA THR A 86 26.19 -7.73 -3.57
C THR A 86 25.60 -6.74 -4.59
N ALA A 87 24.34 -6.35 -4.43
CA ALA A 87 23.71 -5.31 -5.25
C ALA A 87 24.31 -3.94 -4.92
N PHE A 88 24.40 -3.58 -3.63
CA PHE A 88 25.05 -2.34 -3.20
C PHE A 88 26.54 -2.27 -3.59
N ARG A 89 27.30 -3.37 -3.52
CA ARG A 89 28.69 -3.42 -4.01
C ARG A 89 28.76 -3.23 -5.52
N SER A 90 27.85 -3.84 -6.29
CA SER A 90 27.78 -3.67 -7.74
C SER A 90 27.45 -2.22 -8.13
N LEU A 91 26.74 -1.51 -7.26
CA LEU A 91 26.29 -0.13 -7.46
C LEU A 91 27.12 0.92 -6.70
N ALA A 92 28.24 0.54 -6.08
CA ALA A 92 29.02 1.41 -5.19
C ALA A 92 29.58 2.68 -5.88
N GLY A 93 29.66 2.70 -7.21
CA GLY A 93 30.04 3.88 -7.99
C GLY A 93 28.92 4.90 -8.26
N ILE A 94 27.70 4.61 -7.81
CA ILE A 94 26.58 5.55 -7.84
C ILE A 94 26.61 6.41 -6.57
N GLN A 95 26.67 7.73 -6.74
CA GLN A 95 26.65 8.67 -5.63
C GLN A 95 25.22 8.94 -5.17
N GLY A 96 25.02 9.04 -3.86
CA GLY A 96 23.73 9.36 -3.23
C GLY A 96 23.12 8.18 -2.48
N PRO A 97 22.00 8.41 -1.76
CA PRO A 97 21.29 7.35 -1.08
C PRO A 97 20.69 6.37 -2.10
N VAL A 98 20.74 5.09 -1.74
CA VAL A 98 20.19 3.98 -2.52
C VAL A 98 19.38 3.12 -1.57
N LEU A 99 18.16 2.78 -1.98
CA LEU A 99 17.27 1.92 -1.22
C LEU A 99 16.87 0.73 -2.09
N ALA A 100 17.07 -0.46 -1.58
CA ALA A 100 16.68 -1.70 -2.23
C ALA A 100 15.54 -2.35 -1.43
N LEU A 101 14.51 -2.77 -2.14
CA LEU A 101 13.26 -3.32 -1.61
C LEU A 101 12.86 -4.56 -2.39
N GLU A 102 11.99 -5.38 -1.79
CA GLU A 102 11.30 -6.43 -2.53
C GLU A 102 10.60 -5.84 -3.77
N TYR A 103 10.64 -6.57 -4.87
CA TYR A 103 9.82 -6.23 -6.02
C TYR A 103 8.43 -6.85 -5.86
N ILE A 104 7.41 -6.01 -5.77
CA ILE A 104 6.02 -6.44 -5.76
C ILE A 104 5.52 -6.48 -7.20
N GLU A 105 5.24 -7.68 -7.67
CA GLU A 105 4.76 -7.94 -9.03
C GLU A 105 3.33 -7.36 -9.19
N ASN A 106 2.80 -7.18 -10.40
CA ASN A 106 1.42 -6.70 -10.70
C ASN A 106 1.12 -5.19 -10.54
N GLY A 107 2.09 -4.39 -10.15
CA GLY A 107 1.97 -2.92 -10.17
C GLY A 107 1.20 -2.35 -8.99
N ASP A 108 0.56 -1.21 -9.21
CA ASP A 108 -0.03 -0.38 -8.16
C ASP A 108 -1.55 -0.17 -8.31
N LEU A 109 -2.21 0.29 -7.24
CA LEU A 109 -3.65 0.50 -7.18
C LEU A 109 -4.14 1.58 -8.15
N LEU A 110 -3.32 2.59 -8.50
CA LEU A 110 -3.69 3.57 -9.54
C LEU A 110 -3.71 2.91 -10.93
N SER A 111 -2.78 2.00 -11.20
CA SER A 111 -2.75 1.22 -12.43
C SER A 111 -3.95 0.27 -12.53
N LEU A 112 -4.32 -0.42 -11.44
CA LEU A 112 -5.55 -1.22 -11.38
C LEU A 112 -6.80 -0.37 -11.59
N PHE A 113 -6.90 0.76 -10.88
CA PHE A 113 -7.98 1.74 -11.05
C PHE A 113 -8.19 2.12 -12.51
N ARG A 114 -7.12 2.47 -13.24
CA ARG A 114 -7.21 2.85 -14.66
C ARG A 114 -7.73 1.72 -15.56
N ARG A 115 -7.41 0.46 -15.24
CA ARG A 115 -7.90 -0.70 -15.99
C ARG A 115 -9.38 -0.94 -15.73
N MET A 116 -9.78 -0.93 -14.46
CA MET A 116 -11.18 -1.08 -14.06
C MET A 116 -12.06 0.03 -14.64
N PHE A 117 -11.60 1.29 -14.56
CA PHE A 117 -12.30 2.46 -15.10
C PHE A 117 -12.51 2.36 -16.62
N LYS A 118 -11.55 1.80 -17.35
CA LYS A 118 -11.65 1.64 -18.81
C LYS A 118 -12.77 0.66 -19.20
N ASP A 119 -12.95 -0.38 -18.39
CA ASP A 119 -13.88 -1.46 -18.68
C ASP A 119 -15.21 -1.32 -17.91
N ASP A 120 -15.37 -0.22 -17.16
CA ASP A 120 -16.55 0.13 -16.35
C ASP A 120 -16.91 -0.97 -15.33
N VAL A 121 -15.90 -1.48 -14.62
CA VAL A 121 -16.05 -2.49 -13.56
C VAL A 121 -15.61 -1.94 -12.21
N HIS A 122 -16.13 -2.50 -11.12
CA HIS A 122 -15.67 -2.21 -9.76
C HIS A 122 -14.88 -3.37 -9.15
N LEU A 123 -14.15 -3.07 -8.08
CA LEU A 123 -13.48 -4.09 -7.30
C LEU A 123 -14.55 -4.85 -6.48
N PRO A 124 -14.57 -6.20 -6.48
CA PRO A 124 -15.49 -6.97 -5.64
C PRO A 124 -15.39 -6.57 -4.17
N ASN A 125 -16.50 -6.53 -3.44
CA ASN A 125 -16.56 -6.12 -2.04
C ASN A 125 -15.67 -6.97 -1.14
N ARG A 126 -15.58 -8.29 -1.37
CA ARG A 126 -14.64 -9.12 -0.60
C ARG A 126 -13.19 -8.65 -0.79
N MET A 127 -12.82 -8.25 -2.01
CA MET A 127 -11.50 -7.67 -2.28
C MET A 127 -11.35 -6.24 -1.73
N LEU A 128 -12.42 -5.42 -1.71
CA LEU A 128 -12.40 -4.09 -1.08
C LEU A 128 -12.19 -4.18 0.43
N TRP A 129 -12.84 -5.14 1.10
CA TRP A 129 -12.60 -5.43 2.51
C TRP A 129 -11.17 -5.88 2.76
N SER A 130 -10.63 -6.80 1.94
CA SER A 130 -9.23 -7.21 2.04
C SER A 130 -8.26 -6.03 1.82
N LEU A 131 -8.53 -5.16 0.84
CA LEU A 131 -7.76 -3.93 0.61
C LEU A 131 -7.79 -3.04 1.85
N TYR A 132 -8.97 -2.79 2.40
CA TYR A 132 -9.10 -1.89 3.55
C TYR A 132 -8.46 -2.47 4.81
N LEU A 133 -8.60 -3.78 5.04
CA LEU A 133 -7.91 -4.49 6.12
C LEU A 133 -6.39 -4.38 5.98
N CYS A 134 -5.82 -4.60 4.79
CA CYS A 134 -4.40 -4.41 4.54
C CYS A 134 -3.93 -2.98 4.86
N MET A 135 -4.74 -1.97 4.53
CA MET A 135 -4.42 -0.57 4.84
C MET A 135 -4.51 -0.27 6.34
N ILE A 136 -5.47 -0.89 7.05
CA ILE A 136 -5.56 -0.81 8.52
C ILE A 136 -4.34 -1.49 9.16
N ARG A 137 -3.93 -2.68 8.68
CA ARG A 137 -2.69 -3.36 9.10
C ARG A 137 -1.46 -2.47 8.87
N ALA A 138 -1.37 -1.78 7.73
CA ALA A 138 -0.30 -0.81 7.51
C ALA A 138 -0.33 0.37 8.50
N CYS A 139 -1.51 0.85 8.91
CA CYS A 139 -1.63 1.83 9.99
C CYS A 139 -1.13 1.29 11.33
N ILE A 140 -1.43 0.02 11.64
CA ILE A 140 -0.93 -0.67 12.84
C ILE A 140 0.58 -0.81 12.78
N GLY A 141 1.15 -1.18 11.63
CA GLY A 141 2.61 -1.29 11.47
C GLY A 141 3.35 0.02 11.70
N MET A 142 2.73 1.16 11.36
CA MET A 142 3.25 2.49 11.69
C MET A 142 3.06 2.84 13.17
N ALA A 143 1.93 2.47 13.77
CA ALA A 143 1.66 2.71 15.18
C ALA A 143 2.55 1.85 16.10
N TYR A 144 2.83 0.62 15.69
CA TYR A 144 3.57 -0.38 16.46
C TYR A 144 4.64 -1.06 15.59
N PRO A 145 5.71 -0.35 15.20
CA PRO A 145 6.80 -0.94 14.42
C PRO A 145 7.45 -2.11 15.18
N ILE A 146 7.48 -3.30 14.57
CA ILE A 146 7.96 -4.53 15.21
C ILE A 146 9.49 -4.64 15.18
N GLY A 147 10.17 -3.88 14.33
CA GLY A 147 11.64 -3.78 14.30
C GLY A 147 12.36 -5.10 14.03
N ARG A 148 11.82 -5.96 13.14
CA ARG A 148 12.38 -7.30 12.92
C ARG A 148 13.56 -7.32 11.95
N PRO A 149 14.51 -8.27 12.10
CA PRO A 149 15.63 -8.41 11.19
C PRO A 149 15.17 -8.59 9.73
N ILE A 150 15.94 -8.01 8.80
CA ILE A 150 15.72 -8.17 7.36
C ILE A 150 15.74 -9.66 7.00
N GLY A 151 14.75 -10.10 6.22
CA GLY A 151 14.61 -11.50 5.80
C GLY A 151 13.85 -12.38 6.79
N SER A 152 13.36 -11.82 7.90
CA SER A 152 12.41 -12.53 8.76
C SER A 152 11.13 -12.85 7.98
N PRO A 153 10.45 -13.99 8.25
CA PRO A 153 9.16 -14.30 7.65
C PRO A 153 8.14 -13.19 7.92
N SER A 154 7.29 -12.88 6.95
CA SER A 154 6.18 -11.94 7.12
C SER A 154 5.26 -12.39 8.26
N ILE A 155 4.76 -11.41 9.03
CA ILE A 155 3.66 -11.60 9.99
C ILE A 155 2.66 -10.47 9.77
N LEU A 156 1.46 -10.66 10.29
CA LEU A 156 0.47 -9.60 10.37
C LEU A 156 0.87 -8.57 11.42
N GLU A 157 0.66 -7.30 11.09
CA GLU A 157 0.76 -6.20 12.03
C GLU A 157 -0.40 -6.29 13.05
N THR A 158 -0.07 -6.47 14.33
CA THR A 158 -1.06 -6.59 15.41
C THR A 158 -0.89 -5.47 16.42
N ILE A 159 -2.01 -5.01 17.00
CA ILE A 159 -1.96 -4.12 18.16
C ILE A 159 -1.39 -4.92 19.34
N PRO A 160 -0.30 -4.46 20.01
CA PRO A 160 0.27 -5.15 21.15
C PRO A 160 -0.72 -5.24 22.32
N ILE A 161 -0.84 -6.43 22.90
CA ILE A 161 -1.70 -6.68 24.08
C ILE A 161 -1.00 -6.36 25.41
N ASP A 162 0.27 -5.97 25.36
CA ASP A 162 1.11 -5.68 26.53
C ASP A 162 1.02 -4.23 27.01
N GLY A 163 0.13 -3.43 26.40
CA GLY A 163 -0.07 -2.02 26.74
C GLY A 163 1.00 -1.09 26.17
N THR A 164 1.82 -1.57 25.22
CA THR A 164 2.73 -0.70 24.46
C THR A 164 1.93 0.44 23.82
N PRO A 165 2.27 1.72 24.09
CA PRO A 165 1.57 2.85 23.49
C PRO A 165 1.90 2.97 22.00
N PRO A 166 1.00 3.52 21.17
CA PRO A 166 1.28 3.75 19.77
C PRO A 166 2.38 4.78 19.58
N GLN A 167 2.95 4.80 18.38
CA GLN A 167 3.81 5.87 17.90
C GLN A 167 3.01 6.82 16.99
N GLY A 168 3.36 8.11 17.07
CA GLY A 168 2.74 9.17 16.27
C GLY A 168 3.17 9.19 14.80
N ILE A 169 3.60 8.05 14.23
CA ILE A 169 4.10 7.98 12.85
C ILE A 169 2.94 8.18 11.88
N THR A 170 3.12 9.11 10.95
CA THR A 170 2.17 9.43 9.88
C THR A 170 2.83 9.25 8.53
N HIS A 171 2.14 8.63 7.57
CA HIS A 171 2.70 8.40 6.24
C HIS A 171 2.78 9.68 5.40
N ASN A 172 1.78 10.56 5.49
CA ASN A 172 1.65 11.84 4.77
C ASN A 172 1.70 11.79 3.22
N ASP A 173 1.60 10.61 2.60
CA ASP A 173 1.49 10.44 1.14
C ASP A 173 0.68 9.19 0.76
N VAL A 174 -0.39 8.95 1.51
CA VAL A 174 -1.34 7.86 1.21
C VAL A 174 -2.03 8.19 -0.11
N ALA A 175 -1.69 7.44 -1.17
CA ALA A 175 -2.19 7.64 -2.52
C ALA A 175 -2.26 6.30 -3.28
N PRO A 176 -3.16 6.13 -4.27
CA PRO A 176 -3.30 4.85 -4.98
C PRO A 176 -2.00 4.39 -5.66
N ARG A 177 -1.15 5.32 -6.12
CA ARG A 177 0.17 4.99 -6.70
C ARG A 177 1.16 4.37 -5.69
N ASN A 178 0.90 4.52 -4.39
CA ASN A 178 1.75 4.07 -3.29
C ASN A 178 1.19 2.79 -2.64
N ILE A 179 0.21 2.13 -3.25
CA ILE A 179 -0.33 0.84 -2.80
C ILE A 179 -0.02 -0.19 -3.89
N MET A 180 0.85 -1.14 -3.58
CA MET A 180 1.30 -2.19 -4.49
C MET A 180 0.43 -3.45 -4.36
N LEU A 181 0.33 -4.21 -5.45
CA LEU A 181 -0.58 -5.37 -5.59
C LEU A 181 0.20 -6.70 -5.58
N GLY A 182 0.51 -7.23 -4.40
CA GLY A 182 1.14 -8.54 -4.26
C GLY A 182 0.17 -9.72 -4.45
N ILE A 183 0.73 -10.90 -4.71
CA ILE A 183 0.00 -12.18 -4.68
C ILE A 183 0.45 -12.92 -3.43
N GLY A 184 -0.52 -13.39 -2.64
CA GLY A 184 -0.42 -14.36 -1.55
C GLY A 184 0.85 -14.31 -0.69
N ASP A 185 0.72 -13.95 0.57
CA ASP A 185 1.81 -14.00 1.56
C ASP A 185 1.72 -15.21 2.51
N ARG A 186 0.81 -16.16 2.21
CA ARG A 186 0.52 -17.37 3.00
C ARG A 186 -0.06 -17.08 4.39
N LEU A 187 -0.57 -15.87 4.62
CA LEU A 187 -1.32 -15.54 5.84
C LEU A 187 -2.81 -15.76 5.57
N ASP A 188 -3.52 -16.34 6.53
CA ASP A 188 -4.91 -16.77 6.36
C ASP A 188 -5.88 -15.61 6.02
N GLU A 189 -5.60 -14.39 6.48
CA GLU A 189 -6.39 -13.17 6.17
C GLU A 189 -6.34 -12.75 4.70
N HIS A 190 -5.42 -13.33 3.91
CA HIS A 190 -5.28 -13.09 2.47
C HIS A 190 -5.69 -14.31 1.64
N HIS A 191 -6.69 -15.07 2.09
CA HIS A 191 -7.19 -16.29 1.42
C HIS A 191 -7.66 -16.07 -0.01
N LEU A 192 -8.03 -14.85 -0.37
CA LEU A 192 -8.35 -14.44 -1.75
C LEU A 192 -7.12 -14.28 -2.65
N GLY A 193 -5.92 -14.49 -2.12
CA GLY A 193 -4.66 -14.51 -2.87
C GLY A 193 -4.09 -13.13 -3.22
N ASN A 194 -4.70 -12.03 -2.78
CA ASN A 194 -4.23 -10.66 -3.06
C ASN A 194 -3.73 -9.99 -1.77
N VAL A 195 -2.59 -9.31 -1.85
CA VAL A 195 -1.97 -8.59 -0.74
C VAL A 195 -1.73 -7.14 -1.18
N PHE A 196 -2.27 -6.18 -0.44
CA PHE A 196 -2.10 -4.76 -0.74
C PHE A 196 -1.04 -4.17 0.19
N LYS A 197 0.08 -3.68 -0.36
CA LYS A 197 1.19 -3.16 0.44
C LYS A 197 1.33 -1.66 0.26
N LEU A 198 1.21 -0.92 1.36
CA LEU A 198 1.52 0.51 1.38
C LEU A 198 3.05 0.70 1.35
N ILE A 199 3.52 1.53 0.43
CA ILE A 199 4.93 1.84 0.23
C ILE A 199 5.17 3.36 0.22
N ASP A 200 6.45 3.76 0.13
CA ASP A 200 6.88 5.14 -0.07
C ASP A 200 6.75 6.05 1.15
N PHE A 201 7.55 5.76 2.17
CA PHE A 201 7.59 6.50 3.44
C PHE A 201 8.45 7.77 3.37
N GLY A 202 8.79 8.27 2.18
CA GLY A 202 9.68 9.45 2.02
C GLY A 202 9.16 10.71 2.73
N LYS A 203 7.83 10.86 2.82
CA LYS A 203 7.16 11.98 3.52
C LYS A 203 6.70 11.65 4.94
N ALA A 204 7.01 10.46 5.45
CA ALA A 204 6.58 10.06 6.77
C ALA A 204 7.19 10.94 7.86
N ARG A 205 6.43 11.16 8.94
CA ARG A 205 6.81 12.03 10.07
C ARG A 205 6.22 11.51 11.36
N THR A 206 6.92 11.72 12.47
CA THR A 206 6.35 11.54 13.82
C THR A 206 5.67 12.81 14.28
N LEU A 207 4.43 12.69 14.76
CA LEU A 207 3.71 13.75 15.45
C LEU A 207 4.12 13.79 16.93
N PRO A 208 4.08 14.95 17.59
CA PRO A 208 4.37 15.06 19.02
C PRO A 208 3.42 14.25 19.89
N ASP A 209 2.15 14.18 19.48
CA ASP A 209 1.14 13.36 20.13
C ASP A 209 1.11 11.97 19.48
N PRO A 210 1.46 10.89 20.23
CA PRO A 210 1.51 9.54 19.69
C PRO A 210 0.15 9.02 19.22
N ASP A 211 -0.95 9.43 19.86
CA ASP A 211 -2.29 8.92 19.58
C ASP A 211 -2.87 9.51 18.28
N MET A 212 -2.37 10.69 17.90
CA MET A 212 -2.78 11.36 16.66
C MET A 212 -2.27 10.65 15.40
N GLY A 213 -1.15 9.92 15.46
CA GLY A 213 -0.58 9.21 14.31
C GLY A 213 -1.54 8.17 13.71
N PRO A 214 -1.94 7.17 14.51
CA PRO A 214 -2.94 6.16 14.12
C PRO A 214 -4.22 6.77 13.53
N GLN A 215 -4.81 7.75 14.21
CA GLN A 215 -6.06 8.40 13.77
C GLN A 215 -5.89 9.11 12.42
N LYS A 216 -4.78 9.83 12.22
CA LYS A 216 -4.51 10.53 10.97
C LYS A 216 -4.29 9.58 9.80
N ASN A 217 -3.61 8.46 10.03
CA ASN A 217 -3.41 7.43 9.00
C ASN A 217 -4.72 6.73 8.67
N LEU A 218 -5.52 6.33 9.67
CA LEU A 218 -6.84 5.70 9.47
C LEU A 218 -7.76 6.61 8.64
N ARG A 219 -7.80 7.90 8.97
CA ARG A 219 -8.53 8.89 8.19
C ARG A 219 -8.00 9.00 6.76
N ALA A 220 -6.68 9.04 6.58
CA ALA A 220 -6.06 9.17 5.26
C ALA A 220 -6.36 7.97 4.35
N ILE A 221 -6.28 6.74 4.86
CA ILE A 221 -6.65 5.54 4.10
C ILE A 221 -8.16 5.55 3.79
N SER A 222 -9.00 6.01 4.72
CA SER A 222 -10.46 6.09 4.50
C SER A 222 -10.82 7.07 3.38
N VAL A 223 -10.14 8.23 3.33
CA VAL A 223 -10.27 9.17 2.21
C VAL A 223 -9.84 8.53 0.90
N LEU A 224 -8.74 7.75 0.91
CA LEU A 224 -8.25 7.06 -0.27
C LEU A 224 -9.23 5.99 -0.77
N ILE A 225 -9.75 5.13 0.11
CA ILE A 225 -10.71 4.10 -0.28
C ILE A 225 -12.00 4.74 -0.77
N ALA A 226 -12.49 5.80 -0.11
CA ALA A 226 -13.64 6.55 -0.58
C ALA A 226 -13.44 7.14 -1.97
N PHE A 227 -12.25 7.69 -2.25
CA PHE A 227 -11.88 8.16 -3.58
C PHE A 227 -11.86 7.03 -4.61
N PHE A 228 -11.27 5.89 -4.24
CA PHE A 228 -11.15 4.73 -5.10
C PHE A 228 -12.51 4.14 -5.50
N ILE A 229 -13.46 4.07 -4.56
CA ILE A 229 -14.84 3.62 -4.82
C ILE A 229 -15.58 4.65 -5.68
N ASN A 230 -15.49 5.94 -5.33
CA ASN A 230 -16.30 6.99 -5.94
C ASN A 230 -15.96 7.24 -7.42
N MET A 231 -14.71 6.95 -7.83
CA MET A 231 -14.19 7.19 -9.19
C MET A 231 -14.39 8.62 -9.73
N ALA A 232 -14.69 9.60 -8.86
CA ALA A 232 -14.92 11.00 -9.20
C ALA A 232 -14.27 11.95 -8.18
N ASP A 233 -13.98 13.17 -8.64
CA ASP A 233 -13.30 14.22 -7.87
C ASP A 233 -14.07 14.57 -6.59
N ILE A 234 -13.41 14.46 -5.44
CA ILE A 234 -13.96 14.59 -4.09
C ILE A 234 -14.25 16.06 -3.73
N ASN A 235 -14.40 16.94 -4.72
CA ASN A 235 -14.65 18.35 -4.50
C ASN A 235 -16.12 18.66 -4.15
N GLN A 236 -16.97 17.63 -4.05
CA GLN A 236 -18.33 17.70 -3.51
C GLN A 236 -18.46 16.94 -2.17
N ARG A 237 -17.61 17.28 -1.19
CA ARG A 237 -17.73 16.81 0.20
C ARG A 237 -18.92 17.47 0.89
N GLU A 238 -20.13 17.13 0.46
CA GLU A 238 -21.29 17.47 1.26
C GLU A 238 -21.18 16.73 2.59
N VAL A 239 -21.23 17.51 3.67
CA VAL A 239 -21.28 16.95 5.01
C VAL A 239 -22.72 16.50 5.23
N VAL A 240 -22.91 15.19 5.40
CA VAL A 240 -24.22 14.61 5.70
C VAL A 240 -24.23 14.05 7.11
N ALA A 241 -25.42 13.91 7.69
CA ALA A 241 -25.57 13.22 8.97
C ALA A 241 -25.60 11.71 8.76
N TYR A 242 -24.75 10.98 9.49
CA TYR A 242 -24.74 9.52 9.55
C TYR A 242 -24.64 9.09 11.01
N LYS A 243 -25.57 8.23 11.46
CA LYS A 243 -25.70 7.80 12.87
C LYS A 243 -25.66 8.94 13.90
N GLY A 244 -26.19 10.11 13.52
CA GLY A 244 -26.25 11.30 14.39
C GLY A 244 -25.04 12.24 14.31
N PHE A 245 -23.99 11.89 13.55
CA PHE A 245 -22.78 12.69 13.42
C PHE A 245 -22.55 13.17 11.98
N GLY A 246 -21.93 14.33 11.81
CA GLY A 246 -21.56 14.83 10.48
C GLY A 246 -20.39 14.05 9.89
N THR A 247 -20.51 13.53 8.68
CA THR A 247 -19.45 12.82 7.94
C THR A 247 -19.16 13.46 6.59
N ARG A 248 -17.91 13.35 6.12
CA ARG A 248 -17.49 13.75 4.76
C ARG A 248 -17.62 12.64 3.72
N ALA A 249 -18.12 11.46 4.11
CA ALA A 249 -18.31 10.33 3.21
C ALA A 249 -19.72 10.26 2.62
N GLY A 250 -20.48 11.36 2.60
CA GLY A 250 -21.88 11.35 2.20
C GLY A 250 -22.13 10.70 0.84
N GLN A 251 -21.23 10.92 -0.12
CA GLN A 251 -21.26 10.29 -1.43
C GLN A 251 -21.29 8.75 -1.45
N LEU A 252 -20.84 8.07 -0.38
CA LEU A 252 -20.88 6.61 -0.27
C LEU A 252 -22.16 6.09 0.41
N LEU A 253 -22.95 6.99 0.98
CA LEU A 253 -24.13 6.64 1.77
C LEU A 253 -25.39 6.79 0.93
N PRO A 254 -26.45 6.00 1.23
CA PRO A 254 -27.74 6.18 0.61
C PRO A 254 -28.25 7.61 0.73
N GLN A 255 -28.64 8.20 -0.40
CA GLN A 255 -29.17 9.56 -0.48
C GLN A 255 -30.68 9.54 -0.70
N PHE A 256 -31.33 10.70 -0.53
CA PHE A 256 -32.78 10.79 -0.76
C PHE A 256 -33.19 10.47 -2.20
N TRP A 257 -32.29 10.67 -3.17
CA TRP A 257 -32.51 10.37 -4.59
C TRP A 257 -32.08 8.94 -4.96
N GLY A 258 -31.61 8.13 -4.02
CA GLY A 258 -31.20 6.75 -4.24
C GLY A 258 -29.81 6.43 -3.68
N ASP A 259 -29.43 5.17 -3.82
CA ASP A 259 -28.08 4.70 -3.49
C ASP A 259 -27.15 4.97 -4.69
N PRO A 260 -26.10 5.80 -4.54
CA PRO A 260 -25.16 6.06 -5.62
C PRO A 260 -24.31 4.83 -5.98
N TYR A 261 -24.13 3.88 -5.05
CA TYR A 261 -23.32 2.69 -5.23
C TYR A 261 -24.08 1.46 -4.70
N PRO A 262 -25.15 1.01 -5.38
CA PRO A 262 -25.99 -0.10 -4.90
C PRO A 262 -25.26 -1.46 -4.81
N TRP A 263 -24.10 -1.58 -5.47
CA TRP A 263 -23.22 -2.74 -5.39
C TRP A 263 -22.32 -2.72 -4.14
N LEU A 264 -22.12 -1.56 -3.50
CA LEU A 264 -21.19 -1.39 -2.39
C LEU A 264 -21.79 -1.95 -1.10
N ASP A 265 -20.99 -2.69 -0.34
CA ASP A 265 -21.37 -3.18 0.98
C ASP A 265 -21.66 -2.01 1.93
N PRO A 266 -22.89 -1.89 2.46
CA PRO A 266 -23.26 -0.79 3.35
C PRO A 266 -22.44 -0.78 4.65
N ASP A 267 -21.94 -1.92 5.11
CA ASP A 267 -21.09 -1.98 6.31
C ASP A 267 -19.72 -1.34 6.06
N LEU A 268 -19.16 -1.52 4.85
CA LEU A 268 -17.91 -0.91 4.44
C LEU A 268 -18.07 0.60 4.29
N ALA A 269 -19.12 1.02 3.56
CA ALA A 269 -19.48 2.42 3.40
C ALA A 269 -19.67 3.11 4.76
N GLY A 270 -20.36 2.43 5.68
CA GLY A 270 -20.59 2.89 7.05
C GLY A 270 -19.32 3.05 7.87
N LEU A 271 -18.41 2.07 7.83
CA LEU A 271 -17.12 2.15 8.54
C LEU A 271 -16.26 3.30 7.99
N ILE A 272 -16.19 3.46 6.66
CA ILE A 272 -15.49 4.59 6.03
C ILE A 272 -16.12 5.92 6.45
N ALA A 273 -17.45 6.00 6.49
CA ALA A 273 -18.16 7.20 6.92
C ALA A 273 -17.86 7.59 8.37
N GLU A 274 -17.76 6.61 9.26
CA GLU A 274 -17.41 6.82 10.66
C GLU A 274 -15.95 7.29 10.81
N CYS A 275 -15.00 6.71 10.08
CA CYS A 275 -13.61 7.18 10.03
C CYS A 275 -13.47 8.62 9.47
N LEU A 276 -14.48 9.11 8.76
CA LEU A 276 -14.53 10.43 8.13
C LEU A 276 -15.49 11.40 8.81
N TYR A 277 -15.88 11.14 10.07
CA TYR A 277 -16.59 12.13 10.87
C TYR A 277 -15.83 13.46 10.97
N ILE A 278 -16.59 14.54 11.12
CA ILE A 278 -16.06 15.89 11.29
C ILE A 278 -15.38 16.01 12.64
N ASP A 279 -16.04 15.52 13.68
CA ASP A 279 -15.51 15.44 15.03
C ASP A 279 -14.75 14.13 15.21
N GLN A 280 -13.46 14.25 15.53
CA GLN A 280 -12.52 13.13 15.62
C GLN A 280 -12.78 12.26 16.84
N GLU A 281 -13.40 12.79 17.90
CA GLU A 281 -13.72 12.02 19.10
C GLU A 281 -14.77 10.93 18.83
N ASN A 282 -15.55 11.08 17.75
CA ASN A 282 -16.57 10.10 17.35
C ASN A 282 -16.04 9.10 16.31
N CYS A 283 -14.82 9.28 15.80
CA CYS A 283 -14.22 8.33 14.87
C CYS A 283 -13.88 7.03 15.61
N PRO A 284 -13.98 5.87 14.94
CA PRO A 284 -13.53 4.61 15.51
C PRO A 284 -12.02 4.65 15.77
N THR A 285 -11.60 3.95 16.80
CA THR A 285 -10.21 3.66 17.09
C THR A 285 -9.62 2.72 16.04
N LEU A 286 -8.29 2.62 16.02
CA LEU A 286 -7.60 1.67 15.13
C LEU A 286 -7.96 0.20 15.47
N GLU A 287 -8.25 -0.09 16.74
CA GLU A 287 -8.68 -1.40 17.21
C GLU A 287 -10.07 -1.76 16.71
N GLU A 288 -11.05 -0.85 16.86
CA GLU A 288 -12.42 -1.06 16.37
C GLU A 288 -12.48 -1.20 14.85
N ALA A 289 -11.69 -0.41 14.12
CA ALA A 289 -11.58 -0.54 12.67
C ALA A 289 -10.97 -1.89 12.25
N LEU A 290 -9.93 -2.34 12.96
CA LEU A 290 -9.32 -3.65 12.73
C LEU A 290 -10.30 -4.78 12.98
N GLU A 291 -10.99 -4.77 14.13
CA GLU A 291 -11.94 -5.81 14.51
C GLU A 291 -13.03 -5.97 13.43
N ARG A 292 -13.65 -4.85 13.02
CA ARG A 292 -14.72 -4.86 12.01
C ARG A 292 -14.24 -5.29 10.63
N ALA A 293 -13.07 -4.84 10.19
CA ALA A 293 -12.53 -5.24 8.90
C ALA A 293 -12.10 -6.70 8.90
N SER A 294 -11.54 -7.20 10.00
CA SER A 294 -11.16 -8.61 10.16
C SER A 294 -12.39 -9.50 10.17
N ASP A 295 -13.43 -9.14 10.94
CA ASP A 295 -14.70 -9.85 10.98
C ASP A 295 -15.34 -9.92 9.59
N ALA A 296 -15.37 -8.81 8.85
CA ALA A 296 -15.90 -8.76 7.50
C ALA A 296 -15.14 -9.70 6.54
N VAL A 297 -13.80 -9.68 6.55
CA VAL A 297 -12.97 -10.56 5.70
C VAL A 297 -13.16 -12.04 6.05
N LEU A 298 -13.31 -12.37 7.34
CA LEU A 298 -13.46 -13.75 7.80
C LEU A 298 -14.87 -14.31 7.56
N ASN A 299 -15.91 -13.49 7.76
CA ASN A 299 -17.28 -13.98 7.87
C ASN A 299 -18.19 -13.61 6.69
N LYS A 300 -17.88 -12.56 5.91
CA LYS A 300 -18.70 -12.24 4.73
C LYS A 300 -18.40 -13.21 3.59
N THR A 301 -19.46 -13.82 3.07
CA THR A 301 -19.40 -14.74 1.93
C THR A 301 -20.00 -14.06 0.70
N ALA A 302 -19.94 -14.71 -0.46
CA ALA A 302 -20.58 -14.19 -1.67
C ALA A 302 -22.05 -13.78 -1.45
N ALA A 303 -22.80 -14.57 -0.67
CA ALA A 303 -24.20 -14.30 -0.37
C ALA A 303 -24.46 -13.08 0.54
N SER A 304 -23.40 -12.47 1.09
CA SER A 304 -23.50 -11.28 1.94
C SER A 304 -23.66 -9.98 1.14
N PHE A 305 -23.51 -10.01 -0.18
CA PHE A 305 -23.47 -8.83 -1.05
C PHE A 305 -24.64 -8.83 -2.05
N SER A 306 -24.92 -7.66 -2.65
CA SER A 306 -26.02 -7.48 -3.60
C SER A 306 -25.79 -8.20 -4.93
N GLU A 307 -24.53 -8.43 -5.32
CA GLU A 307 -24.10 -9.09 -6.55
C GLU A 307 -23.31 -10.38 -6.24
N PRO A 308 -23.94 -11.40 -5.64
CA PRO A 308 -23.26 -12.58 -5.12
C PRO A 308 -22.48 -13.38 -6.17
N GLU A 309 -22.89 -13.33 -7.44
CA GLU A 309 -22.20 -13.97 -8.55
C GLU A 309 -20.79 -13.41 -8.80
N GLU A 310 -20.57 -12.12 -8.55
CA GLU A 310 -19.28 -11.45 -8.71
C GLU A 310 -18.33 -11.70 -7.52
N GLU A 311 -18.89 -12.13 -6.39
CA GLU A 311 -18.18 -12.31 -5.12
C GLU A 311 -17.76 -13.75 -4.87
N THR A 312 -18.05 -14.67 -5.78
CA THR A 312 -17.60 -16.08 -5.67
C THR A 312 -16.07 -16.17 -5.81
N ASP A 313 -15.45 -17.19 -5.20
CA ASP A 313 -14.00 -17.41 -5.36
C ASP A 313 -13.61 -17.57 -6.83
N TYR A 314 -14.48 -18.16 -7.65
CA TYR A 314 -14.25 -18.27 -9.09
C TYR A 314 -14.26 -16.90 -9.77
N ALA A 315 -15.27 -16.07 -9.52
CA ALA A 315 -15.38 -14.74 -10.10
C ALA A 315 -14.24 -13.82 -9.67
N ILE A 316 -13.88 -13.82 -8.38
CA ILE A 316 -12.73 -13.09 -7.86
C ILE A 316 -11.43 -13.57 -8.53
N ASN A 317 -11.23 -14.88 -8.69
CA ASN A 317 -10.06 -15.38 -9.40
C ASN A 317 -10.04 -14.91 -10.87
N GLN A 318 -11.18 -14.92 -11.57
CA GLN A 318 -11.25 -14.39 -12.94
C GLN A 318 -10.93 -12.88 -12.98
N PHE A 319 -11.44 -12.12 -12.02
CA PHE A 319 -11.16 -10.70 -11.87
C PHE A 319 -9.66 -10.45 -11.70
N VAL A 320 -9.02 -11.18 -10.77
CA VAL A 320 -7.57 -11.09 -10.52
C VAL A 320 -6.76 -11.44 -11.77
N GLN A 321 -7.11 -12.52 -12.47
CA GLN A 321 -6.43 -12.90 -13.72
C GLN A 321 -6.55 -11.78 -14.77
N THR A 322 -7.74 -11.20 -14.92
CA THR A 322 -8.04 -10.20 -15.95
C THR A 322 -7.40 -8.84 -15.66
N TYR A 323 -7.53 -8.36 -14.42
CA TYR A 323 -7.20 -6.97 -14.07
C TYR A 323 -5.93 -6.80 -13.25
N ILE A 324 -5.36 -7.87 -12.70
CA ILE A 324 -4.15 -7.81 -11.87
C ILE A 324 -2.98 -8.55 -12.54
N LEU A 325 -3.19 -9.77 -13.06
CA LEU A 325 -2.08 -10.61 -13.53
C LEU A 325 -1.75 -10.48 -15.03
N ASN A 326 -2.74 -10.38 -15.90
CA ASN A 326 -2.53 -10.32 -17.36
C ASN A 326 -2.18 -8.90 -17.87
N CYS A 327 -1.38 -8.16 -17.11
CA CYS A 327 -1.05 -6.75 -17.34
C CYS A 327 0.34 -6.52 -17.96
#